data_AF-A0A965CF32-F1
#
_entry.id   AF-A0A965CF32-F1
#
_cell.length_a   1.000
_cell.length_b   1.000
_cell.length_c   1.000
_cell.angle_alpha   90.00
_cell.angle_beta   90.00
_cell.angle_gamma   90.00
#
_symmetry.space_group_name_H-M   'P 1'
#
loop_
_entity.id
_entity.type
_entity.pdbx_description
1 polymer ?
#
loop_
_entity_poly.entity_id
_entity_poly.type
_entity_poly.pdbx_seq_one_letter_code
_entity_poly.pdbx_strand_id
1 'polypeptide(L)'
;MMLYSKNGSIPKPQTDGTDGWVEVPEPPVAPEGMETVWWYHPGWIVRPIKPAAEEGFVWKWSQSEEQWNKYAVPTSAEISIEPSATITLDASTATISLAGFTAGTASGVL
;
A
#
# COMPACT_ATOMS: atom_id res chain seq x y z
N MET A 1 12.91 -10.30 -22.45
CA MET A 1 12.83 -11.06 -21.18
C MET A 1 11.39 -11.40 -20.84
N MET A 2 11.07 -12.68 -20.68
CA MET A 2 9.73 -13.08 -20.23
C MET A 2 9.44 -12.51 -18.82
N LEU A 3 8.22 -12.02 -18.59
CA LEU A 3 7.76 -11.60 -17.28
C LEU A 3 6.64 -12.52 -16.80
N TYR A 4 6.51 -12.64 -15.49
CA TYR A 4 5.52 -13.50 -14.85
C TYR A 4 4.63 -12.67 -13.92
N SER A 5 3.32 -12.83 -14.04
CA SER A 5 2.33 -12.22 -13.13
C SER A 5 1.56 -13.31 -12.38
N LYS A 6 1.17 -13.04 -11.13
CA LYS A 6 0.34 -13.95 -10.32
C LYS A 6 -0.77 -13.14 -9.66
N ASN A 7 -2.02 -13.54 -9.87
CA ASN A 7 -3.22 -12.86 -9.34
C ASN A 7 -3.25 -11.35 -9.64
N GLY A 8 -2.75 -10.95 -10.82
CA GLY A 8 -2.69 -9.55 -11.22
C GLY A 8 -1.61 -8.70 -10.57
N SER A 9 -0.69 -9.31 -9.83
CA SER A 9 0.52 -8.64 -9.34
C SER A 9 1.35 -8.07 -10.50
N ILE A 10 2.11 -7.02 -10.21
CA ILE A 10 3.05 -6.42 -11.16
C ILE A 10 4.02 -7.52 -11.66
N PRO A 11 4.23 -7.65 -12.98
CA PRO A 11 5.04 -8.72 -13.54
C PRO A 11 6.48 -8.67 -13.08
N LYS A 12 7.05 -9.85 -12.83
CA LYS A 12 8.42 -10.04 -12.34
C LYS A 12 9.24 -10.88 -13.32
N PRO A 13 10.57 -10.69 -13.38
CA PRO A 13 11.45 -11.46 -14.27
C PRO A 13 11.61 -12.93 -13.84
N GLN A 14 11.29 -13.26 -12.59
CA GLN A 14 11.37 -14.62 -12.05
C GLN A 14 10.09 -14.99 -11.30
N THR A 15 9.74 -16.28 -11.34
CA THR A 15 8.68 -16.85 -10.51
C THR A 15 9.23 -17.23 -9.14
N ASP A 16 8.35 -17.25 -8.14
CA ASP A 16 8.68 -17.65 -6.77
C ASP A 16 8.68 -19.18 -6.56
N GLY A 17 8.60 -19.96 -7.65
CA GLY A 17 8.48 -21.43 -7.58
C GLY A 17 7.11 -21.96 -7.14
N THR A 18 6.17 -21.10 -6.72
CA THR A 18 4.79 -21.46 -6.39
C THR A 18 3.92 -21.57 -7.64
N ASP A 19 2.91 -22.44 -7.68
CA ASP A 19 1.93 -22.48 -8.78
C ASP A 19 1.11 -21.18 -8.95
N GLY A 20 0.54 -21.00 -10.14
CA GLY A 20 -0.38 -19.89 -10.47
C GLY A 20 0.26 -18.64 -11.07
N TRP A 21 1.49 -18.72 -11.56
CA TRP A 21 2.09 -17.68 -12.39
C TRP A 21 1.64 -17.83 -13.84
N VAL A 22 1.33 -16.71 -14.48
CA VAL A 22 1.08 -16.61 -15.92
C VAL A 22 2.21 -15.84 -16.57
N GLU A 23 2.63 -16.31 -17.73
CA GLU A 23 3.57 -15.60 -18.60
C GLU A 23 2.86 -14.39 -19.19
N VAL A 24 3.52 -13.24 -19.11
CA VAL A 24 3.01 -11.98 -19.64
C VAL A 24 4.07 -11.34 -20.53
N PRO A 25 3.64 -10.62 -21.58
CA PRO A 25 4.56 -9.96 -22.48
C PRO A 25 5.38 -8.89 -21.74
N GLU A 26 6.45 -8.43 -22.38
CA GLU A 26 7.26 -7.32 -21.89
C GLU A 26 6.49 -6.00 -21.91
N PRO A 27 6.86 -5.04 -21.03
CA PRO A 27 6.30 -3.72 -21.06
C PRO A 27 6.60 -3.06 -22.42
N PRO A 28 5.61 -2.46 -23.10
CA PRO A 28 5.86 -1.65 -24.27
C PRO A 28 6.73 -0.44 -23.91
N VAL A 29 7.51 0.04 -24.86
CA VAL A 29 8.28 1.28 -24.73
C VAL A 29 7.30 2.46 -24.74
N ALA A 30 7.26 3.23 -23.66
CA ALA A 30 6.47 4.46 -23.61
C ALA A 30 7.14 5.56 -24.45
N PRO A 31 6.38 6.31 -25.29
CA PRO A 31 6.88 7.50 -25.94
C PRO A 31 7.10 8.65 -24.93
N GLU A 32 7.76 9.73 -25.35
CA GLU A 32 8.03 10.88 -24.50
C GLU A 32 6.73 11.46 -23.90
N GLY A 33 6.74 11.72 -22.58
CA GLY A 33 5.57 12.21 -21.85
C GLY A 33 4.56 11.13 -21.44
N MET A 34 4.81 9.85 -21.75
CA MET A 34 4.01 8.72 -21.32
C MET A 34 4.80 7.79 -20.38
N GLU A 35 4.09 7.04 -19.54
CA GLU A 35 4.57 5.97 -18.67
C GLU A 35 3.90 4.64 -19.03
N THR A 36 4.67 3.54 -18.99
CA THR A 36 4.13 2.18 -19.12
C THR A 36 3.80 1.64 -17.73
N VAL A 37 2.55 1.25 -17.51
CA VAL A 37 2.06 0.74 -16.23
C VAL A 37 1.36 -0.59 -16.40
N TRP A 38 1.60 -1.49 -15.45
CA TRP A 38 0.86 -2.75 -15.38
C TRP A 38 -0.50 -2.56 -14.74
N TRP A 39 -1.54 -3.00 -15.42
CA TRP A 39 -2.91 -3.00 -14.94
C TRP A 39 -3.59 -4.32 -15.25
N TYR A 40 -3.75 -5.19 -14.24
CA TYR A 40 -4.29 -6.52 -14.52
C TYR A 40 -5.76 -6.49 -14.92
N HIS A 41 -5.95 -7.01 -16.15
CA HIS A 41 -7.00 -6.79 -17.14
C HIS A 41 -7.19 -5.29 -17.44
N PRO A 42 -6.61 -4.76 -18.54
CA PRO A 42 -6.15 -5.43 -19.79
C PRO A 42 -4.66 -5.85 -19.89
N GLY A 43 -3.79 -5.51 -18.93
CA GLY A 43 -2.35 -5.80 -18.96
C GLY A 43 -1.50 -4.53 -18.95
N TRP A 44 -0.45 -4.47 -19.77
CA TRP A 44 0.36 -3.25 -19.91
C TRP A 44 -0.43 -2.13 -20.58
N ILE A 45 -0.44 -0.96 -19.96
CA ILE A 45 -1.08 0.24 -20.48
C ILE A 45 -0.03 1.34 -20.57
N VAL A 46 0.03 2.01 -21.72
CA VAL A 46 0.80 3.24 -21.88
C VAL A 46 -0.14 4.42 -21.61
N ARG A 47 0.20 5.26 -20.64
CA ARG A 47 -0.63 6.40 -20.22
C ARG A 47 0.23 7.65 -20.05
N PRO A 48 -0.32 8.87 -20.07
CA PRO A 48 0.45 10.07 -19.77
C PRO A 48 1.05 10.02 -18.37
N ILE A 49 2.25 10.60 -18.22
CA ILE A 49 2.91 10.70 -16.92
C ILE A 49 1.98 11.37 -15.90
N LYS A 50 2.01 10.89 -14.66
CA LYS A 50 1.28 11.55 -13.58
C LYS A 50 1.66 13.03 -13.49
N PRO A 51 0.68 13.96 -13.44
CA PRO A 51 0.95 15.38 -13.25
C PRO A 51 1.66 15.63 -11.92
N ALA A 52 2.31 16.79 -11.81
CA ALA A 52 2.95 17.23 -10.58
C ALA A 52 1.95 17.25 -9.41
N ALA A 53 2.41 16.86 -8.23
CA ALA A 53 1.63 16.97 -7.02
C ALA A 53 1.29 18.45 -6.76
N GLU A 54 0.03 18.71 -6.42
CA GLU A 54 -0.46 20.05 -6.10
C GLU A 54 -1.01 20.03 -4.67
N GLU A 55 -0.68 21.04 -3.87
CA GLU A 55 -1.11 21.11 -2.47
C GLU A 55 -2.64 21.08 -2.37
N GLY A 56 -3.17 20.19 -1.53
CA GLY A 56 -4.61 20.01 -1.37
C GLY A 56 -5.29 19.17 -2.47
N PHE A 57 -4.54 18.64 -3.45
CA PHE A 57 -5.09 17.78 -4.49
C PHE A 57 -4.32 16.47 -4.69
N VAL A 58 -5.05 15.43 -5.09
CA VAL A 58 -4.52 14.14 -5.50
C VAL A 58 -4.98 13.80 -6.91
N TRP A 59 -4.05 13.36 -7.74
CA TRP A 59 -4.32 12.88 -9.09
C TRP A 59 -4.59 11.38 -9.07
N LYS A 60 -5.77 10.96 -9.54
CA LYS A 60 -6.10 9.55 -9.73
C LYS A 60 -6.38 9.29 -11.21
N TRP A 61 -5.74 8.25 -11.75
CA TRP A 61 -5.98 7.81 -13.12
C TRP A 61 -7.38 7.18 -13.24
N SER A 62 -8.17 7.66 -14.19
CA SER A 62 -9.46 7.09 -14.57
C SER A 62 -9.27 6.19 -15.79
N GLN A 63 -9.53 4.90 -15.65
CA GLN A 63 -9.44 3.93 -16.76
C GLN A 63 -10.53 4.17 -17.81
N SER A 64 -11.73 4.55 -17.37
CA SER A 64 -12.88 4.76 -18.26
C SER A 64 -12.73 6.00 -19.14
N GLU A 65 -12.02 7.00 -18.65
CA GLU A 65 -11.80 8.29 -19.33
C GLU A 65 -10.38 8.42 -19.89
N GLU A 66 -9.50 7.44 -19.61
CA GLU A 66 -8.09 7.44 -19.98
C GLU A 66 -7.38 8.77 -19.64
N GLN A 67 -7.68 9.32 -18.46
CA GLN A 67 -7.16 10.62 -18.02
C GLN A 67 -6.87 10.69 -16.52
N TRP A 68 -6.04 11.66 -16.12
CA TRP A 68 -5.79 11.98 -14.73
C TRP A 68 -6.89 12.90 -14.18
N ASN A 69 -7.70 12.38 -13.28
CA ASN A 69 -8.71 13.16 -12.58
C ASN A 69 -8.12 13.77 -11.30
N LYS A 70 -8.34 15.08 -11.14
CA LYS A 70 -7.91 15.85 -9.98
C LYS A 70 -8.99 15.77 -8.90
N TYR A 71 -8.62 15.33 -7.70
CA TYR A 71 -9.52 15.29 -6.55
C TYR A 71 -8.96 16.17 -5.44
N ALA A 72 -9.81 16.97 -4.80
CA ALA A 72 -9.43 17.65 -3.57
C ALA A 72 -9.25 16.59 -2.47
N VAL A 73 -8.10 16.57 -1.81
CA VAL A 73 -8.01 15.85 -0.54
C VAL A 73 -8.79 16.66 0.49
N PRO A 74 -9.75 16.05 1.21
CA PRO A 74 -10.40 16.75 2.29
C PRO A 74 -9.29 17.17 3.26
N THR A 75 -9.12 18.47 3.45
CA THR A 75 -8.39 19.00 4.61
C THR A 75 -9.07 18.36 5.82
N SER A 76 -8.44 17.33 6.38
CA SER A 76 -8.81 16.81 7.67
C SER A 76 -8.62 18.00 8.60
N ALA A 77 -9.74 18.61 9.02
CA ALA A 77 -9.73 19.60 10.08
C ALA A 77 -8.84 19.03 11.18
N GLU A 78 -7.80 19.77 11.56
CA GLU A 78 -6.88 19.39 12.63
C GLU A 78 -7.67 18.72 13.75
N ILE A 79 -7.47 17.41 13.92
CA ILE A 79 -7.88 16.75 15.14
C ILE A 79 -6.93 17.30 16.18
N SER A 80 -7.36 18.39 16.84
CA SER A 80 -6.74 18.94 18.03
C SER A 80 -6.71 17.83 19.07
N ILE A 81 -5.60 17.12 19.15
CA ILE A 81 -5.31 16.18 20.23
C ILE A 81 -5.10 17.00 21.51
N GLU A 82 -6.18 17.28 22.22
CA GLU A 82 -6.10 17.71 23.61
C GLU A 82 -5.36 16.61 24.39
N PRO A 83 -4.30 16.91 25.16
CA PRO A 83 -3.55 15.88 25.87
C PRO A 83 -4.48 15.16 26.86
N SER A 84 -4.77 13.90 26.56
CA SER A 84 -5.50 12.99 27.45
C SER A 84 -4.70 12.77 28.73
N ALA A 85 -5.40 12.86 29.85
CA ALA A 85 -4.84 12.87 31.20
C ALA A 85 -3.85 11.73 31.47
N THR A 86 -2.70 12.07 32.04
CA THR A 86 -1.73 11.13 32.60
C THR A 86 -2.37 10.35 33.74
N ILE A 87 -2.56 9.04 33.57
CA ILE A 87 -2.97 8.14 34.65
C ILE A 87 -1.72 7.77 35.45
N THR A 88 -1.55 8.35 36.63
CA THR A 88 -0.52 7.96 37.58
C THR A 88 -0.99 6.71 38.34
N LEU A 89 -0.36 5.58 38.08
CA LEU A 89 -0.59 4.33 38.81
C LEU A 89 0.25 4.34 40.10
N ASP A 90 -0.40 4.55 41.24
CA ASP A 90 0.24 4.37 42.54
C ASP A 90 0.33 2.87 42.86
N ALA A 91 1.55 2.34 42.95
CA ALA A 91 1.83 0.91 43.05
C ALA A 91 1.50 0.30 44.42
N SER A 92 0.82 1.02 45.32
CA SER A 92 0.74 0.59 46.72
C SER A 92 -0.45 -0.30 47.05
N THR A 93 -1.52 -0.38 46.25
CA THR A 93 -2.58 -1.39 46.48
C THR A 93 -3.50 -1.57 45.27
N ALA A 94 -3.12 -2.41 44.30
CA ALA A 94 -4.08 -2.89 43.30
C ALA A 94 -3.72 -4.29 42.81
N THR A 95 -4.50 -5.29 43.22
CA THR A 95 -4.49 -6.61 42.60
C THR A 95 -5.06 -6.49 41.19
N ILE A 96 -4.21 -6.65 40.18
CA ILE A 96 -4.62 -6.69 38.77
C ILE A 96 -4.97 -8.14 38.45
N SER A 97 -6.26 -8.49 38.45
CA SER A 97 -6.73 -9.80 37.97
C SER A 97 -6.85 -9.77 36.44
N LEU A 98 -5.84 -10.32 35.76
CA LEU A 98 -5.86 -10.52 34.31
C LEU A 98 -6.40 -11.92 34.00
N ALA A 99 -7.71 -12.04 33.76
CA ALA A 99 -8.29 -13.28 33.28
C ALA A 99 -7.92 -13.47 31.79
N GLY A 100 -7.08 -14.45 31.49
CA GLY A 100 -6.96 -15.03 30.15
C GLY A 100 -5.74 -14.64 29.31
N PHE A 101 -4.55 -14.54 29.91
CA PHE A 101 -3.31 -14.49 29.12
C PHE A 101 -2.34 -15.60 29.53
N THR A 102 -2.16 -16.59 28.66
CA THR A 102 -1.11 -17.62 28.81
C THR A 102 0.18 -17.05 28.20
N ALA A 103 1.00 -16.39 29.01
CA ALA A 103 2.35 -16.01 28.59
C ALA A 103 3.23 -17.26 28.57
N GLY A 104 3.63 -17.71 27.38
CA GLY A 104 4.70 -18.69 27.24
C GLY A 104 6.05 -18.01 27.48
N THR A 105 6.77 -18.42 28.53
CA THR A 105 8.13 -17.94 28.80
C THR A 105 9.12 -18.67 27.90
N ALA A 106 9.70 -17.97 26.92
CA ALA A 106 10.94 -18.42 26.29
C ALA A 106 12.09 -18.16 27.27
N SER A 107 12.47 -19.18 28.05
CA SER A 107 13.65 -19.14 28.91
C SER A 107 14.89 -19.31 28.04
N GLY A 108 15.56 -18.19 27.72
CA GLY A 108 16.91 -18.22 27.16
C GLY A 108 17.89 -18.63 28.26
N VAL A 109 18.46 -19.83 28.13
CA VAL A 109 19.62 -20.27 28.93
C VAL A 109 20.89 -19.86 28.18
N LEU A 110 21.72 -19.10 28.89
CA LEU A 110 23.09 -18.72 28.52
C LEU A 110 24.01 -19.93 28.42
#